data_AF-A0A3N4SBX5-F1
#
_entry.id   AF-A0A3N4SBX5-F1
#
_cell.length_a   1.000
_cell.length_b   1.000
_cell.length_c   1.000
_cell.angle_alpha   90.00
_cell.angle_beta   90.00
_cell.angle_gamma   90.00
#
_symmetry.space_group_name_H-M   'P 1'
#
loop_
_entity.id
_entity.type
_entity.pdbx_description
1 polymer ?
#
loop_
_entity_poly.entity_id
_entity_poly.type
_entity_poly.pdbx_seq_one_letter_code
_entity_poly.pdbx_strand_id
1 'polypeptide(L)'
;MQFRRARRPGRPGHRPRPGWSVALGAPYTFRTTLESEYRSDIVGERAILLGAVHDIVESLYSHYRLAGDDAVTAYEQSCENVTGPIARTISRAGLRAVREDLDTTAREVFDRAHTATYGPAREIVAEIYDEVADGSGLRSVILAERRLGKREMSRIGGSPMWAAGKRVRARRAERELPVDPFAAGVFVATMTAQVDEFAERGHSWSEIVNESVIEAVDSLLPYMHARDVAHMVDDCSRTARLGTRRWGPRFPAAYEQIAFPVSELPADSALLTAFDTHPAHEALAAAAKLRPSVDIFVA
;
A
#
# COMPACT_ATOMS: atom_id res chain seq x y z
N MET A 1 25.84 -1.43 52.69
CA MET A 1 26.72 -1.24 51.52
C MET A 1 25.88 -0.65 50.39
N GLN A 2 25.84 0.68 50.28
CA GLN A 2 25.12 1.41 49.23
C GLN A 2 25.95 1.40 47.94
N PHE A 3 25.47 0.75 46.88
CA PHE A 3 26.04 0.97 45.55
C PHE A 3 25.36 2.17 44.89
N ARG A 4 26.01 3.34 45.05
CA ARG A 4 25.77 4.51 44.20
C ARG A 4 26.15 4.16 42.76
N ARG A 5 25.17 3.96 41.87
CA ARG A 5 25.40 4.15 40.44
C ARG A 5 25.49 5.65 40.17
N ALA A 6 26.66 6.08 39.70
CA ALA A 6 26.89 7.45 39.25
C ALA A 6 25.88 7.82 38.15
N ARG A 7 25.03 8.81 38.43
CA ARG A 7 24.23 9.48 37.40
C ARG A 7 25.19 10.20 36.47
N ARG A 8 25.25 9.80 35.19
CA ARG A 8 25.75 10.70 34.14
C ARG A 8 24.83 11.93 34.13
N PRO A 9 25.38 13.15 34.07
CA PRO A 9 24.55 14.35 33.93
C PRO A 9 23.79 14.25 32.61
N GLY A 10 22.46 14.26 32.70
CA GLY A 10 21.57 14.21 31.56
C GLY A 10 21.83 15.40 30.64
N ARG A 11 22.01 15.13 29.34
CA ARG A 11 21.83 16.16 28.32
C ARG A 11 20.42 16.73 28.48
N PRO A 12 20.23 18.06 28.36
CA PRO A 12 18.91 18.67 28.49
C PRO A 12 17.96 18.00 27.51
N GLY A 13 16.82 17.56 28.05
CA GLY A 13 15.87 16.69 27.36
C GLY A 13 15.48 17.23 26.00
N HIS A 14 15.55 16.36 24.99
CA HIS A 14 14.76 16.50 23.78
C HIS A 14 13.29 16.56 24.20
N ARG A 15 12.77 17.78 24.40
CA ARG A 15 11.32 17.96 24.30
C ARG A 15 10.95 17.53 22.88
N PRO A 16 9.95 16.66 22.68
CA PRO A 16 9.38 16.45 21.35
C PRO A 16 9.04 17.83 20.76
N ARG A 17 9.04 17.98 19.44
CA ARG A 17 8.68 19.23 18.75
C ARG A 17 7.22 19.16 18.30
N PRO A 18 6.21 19.17 19.20
CA PRO A 18 4.85 18.84 18.82
C PRO A 18 4.20 20.06 18.15
N GLY A 19 4.74 21.27 18.38
CA GLY A 19 4.15 22.52 17.94
C GLY A 19 3.97 22.62 16.42
N TRP A 20 4.91 22.08 15.63
CA TRP A 20 4.75 22.06 14.18
C TRP A 20 3.69 21.04 13.75
N SER A 21 3.73 19.82 14.29
CA SER A 21 2.74 18.77 13.97
C SER A 21 1.31 19.19 14.34
N VAL A 22 1.13 19.79 15.52
CA VAL A 22 -0.14 20.37 15.97
C VAL A 22 -0.56 21.53 15.06
N ALA A 23 0.37 22.42 14.67
CA ALA A 23 0.07 23.54 13.77
C ALA A 23 -0.32 23.11 12.35
N LEU A 24 0.19 21.96 11.87
CA LEU A 24 -0.25 21.35 10.61
C LEU A 24 -1.64 20.69 10.71
N GLY A 25 -2.21 20.60 11.91
CA GLY A 25 -3.51 19.96 12.13
C GLY A 25 -3.46 18.43 12.15
N ALA A 26 -2.30 17.84 12.48
CA ALA A 26 -2.18 16.39 12.57
C ALA A 26 -3.18 15.83 13.60
N PRO A 27 -4.09 14.91 13.21
CA PRO A 27 -5.09 14.34 14.11
C PRO A 27 -4.46 13.67 15.34
N TYR A 28 -3.30 13.04 15.14
CA TYR A 28 -2.42 12.56 16.18
C TYR A 28 -0.97 12.63 15.70
N THR A 29 -0.02 12.49 16.62
CA THR A 29 1.41 12.44 16.30
C THR A 29 2.05 11.34 17.13
N PHE A 30 2.63 10.35 16.44
CA PHE A 30 3.40 9.29 17.09
C PHE A 30 4.90 9.60 17.05
N ARG A 31 5.64 8.95 17.94
CA ARG A 31 7.08 9.15 18.04
C ARG A 31 7.80 8.10 17.20
N THR A 32 8.69 8.55 16.32
CA THR A 32 9.62 7.69 15.58
C THR A 32 11.05 8.27 15.62
N THR A 33 11.98 7.63 14.93
CA THR A 33 13.33 8.14 14.65
C THR A 33 13.44 8.45 13.16
N LEU A 34 14.36 9.34 12.77
CA LEU A 34 14.62 9.60 11.35
C LEU A 34 15.02 8.32 10.60
N GLU A 35 15.73 7.40 11.26
CA GLU A 35 16.16 6.13 10.66
C GLU A 35 14.99 5.20 10.36
N SER A 36 14.03 5.12 11.28
CA SER A 36 12.81 4.32 11.10
C SER A 36 11.93 4.94 10.02
N GLU A 37 11.73 6.26 10.09
CA GLU A 37 10.86 7.00 9.17
C GLU A 37 11.34 6.92 7.72
N TYR A 38 12.63 7.21 7.45
CA TYR A 38 13.09 7.12 6.05
C TYR A 38 13.00 5.70 5.52
N ARG A 39 13.14 4.66 6.36
CA ARG A 39 13.00 3.28 5.92
C ARG A 39 11.55 2.95 5.59
N SER A 40 10.61 3.27 6.48
CA SER A 40 9.21 2.94 6.26
C SER A 40 8.61 3.75 5.10
N ASP A 41 8.88 5.06 5.02
CA ASP A 41 8.37 5.95 3.96
C ASP A 41 8.85 5.49 2.57
N ILE A 42 10.18 5.30 2.43
CA ILE A 42 10.81 4.94 1.16
C ILE A 42 10.40 3.53 0.71
N VAL A 43 10.23 2.59 1.64
CA VAL A 43 9.71 1.25 1.32
C VAL A 43 8.22 1.34 0.95
N GLY A 44 7.43 2.09 1.72
CA GLY A 44 6.00 2.29 1.50
C GLY A 44 5.70 2.86 0.10
N GLU A 45 6.37 3.94 -0.32
CA GLU A 45 6.19 4.53 -1.65
C GLU A 45 6.62 3.58 -2.79
N ARG A 46 7.52 2.62 -2.54
CA ARG A 46 7.93 1.60 -3.53
C ARG A 46 6.97 0.42 -3.56
N ALA A 47 6.31 0.15 -2.46
CA ALA A 47 5.35 -0.92 -2.29
C ALA A 47 3.92 -0.35 -2.19
N ILE A 48 3.20 -0.56 -1.10
CA ILE A 48 1.73 -0.46 -1.09
C ILE A 48 1.16 0.96 -1.10
N LEU A 49 2.00 2.00 -0.97
CA LEU A 49 1.52 3.39 -1.05
C LEU A 49 1.45 3.89 -2.49
N LEU A 50 2.31 3.37 -3.38
CA LEU A 50 2.37 3.87 -4.76
C LEU A 50 2.85 2.80 -5.75
N GLY A 51 4.09 2.30 -5.61
CA GLY A 51 4.71 1.40 -6.58
C GLY A 51 3.94 0.10 -6.82
N ALA A 52 3.69 -0.67 -5.76
CA ALA A 52 2.90 -1.90 -5.86
C ALA A 52 1.46 -1.62 -6.28
N VAL A 53 0.84 -0.53 -5.82
CA VAL A 53 -0.55 -0.19 -6.19
C VAL A 53 -0.69 0.02 -7.69
N HIS A 54 0.18 0.85 -8.28
CA HIS A 54 0.18 1.14 -9.71
C HIS A 54 0.19 -0.14 -10.54
N ASP A 55 1.03 -1.08 -10.16
CA ASP A 55 1.26 -2.27 -10.96
C ASP A 55 0.36 -3.46 -10.56
N ILE A 56 -0.18 -3.49 -9.33
CA ILE A 56 -1.31 -4.36 -8.94
C ILE A 56 -2.49 -4.07 -9.86
N VAL A 57 -2.84 -2.79 -10.06
CA VAL A 57 -4.02 -2.46 -10.86
C VAL A 57 -3.80 -2.74 -12.35
N GLU A 58 -2.58 -2.55 -12.88
CA GLU A 58 -2.22 -2.91 -14.27
C GLU A 58 -2.23 -4.42 -14.50
N SER A 59 -1.69 -5.22 -13.55
CA SER A 59 -1.69 -6.69 -13.66
C SER A 59 -3.10 -7.28 -13.51
N LEU A 60 -3.90 -6.77 -12.59
CA LEU A 60 -5.32 -7.12 -12.47
C LEU A 60 -6.10 -6.76 -13.73
N TYR A 61 -5.90 -5.55 -14.27
CA TYR A 61 -6.53 -5.16 -15.54
C TYR A 61 -6.17 -6.12 -16.66
N SER A 62 -4.89 -6.48 -16.80
CA SER A 62 -4.41 -7.43 -17.79
C SER A 62 -5.02 -8.83 -17.59
N HIS A 63 -5.12 -9.29 -16.35
CA HIS A 63 -5.76 -10.55 -15.98
C HIS A 63 -7.24 -10.60 -16.43
N TYR A 64 -8.05 -9.60 -16.09
CA TYR A 64 -9.46 -9.56 -16.51
C TYR A 64 -9.63 -9.42 -18.03
N ARG A 65 -8.74 -8.65 -18.68
CA ARG A 65 -8.73 -8.54 -20.14
C ARG A 65 -8.43 -9.88 -20.83
N LEU A 66 -7.55 -10.70 -20.26
CA LEU A 66 -7.25 -12.05 -20.74
C LEU A 66 -8.40 -13.03 -20.46
N ALA A 67 -9.12 -12.85 -19.36
CA ALA A 67 -10.32 -13.61 -19.03
C ALA A 67 -11.53 -13.28 -19.95
N GLY A 68 -11.46 -12.17 -20.69
CA GLY A 68 -12.42 -11.80 -21.72
C GLY A 68 -13.25 -10.54 -21.42
N ASP A 69 -13.07 -9.92 -20.26
CA ASP A 69 -13.78 -8.71 -19.87
C ASP A 69 -13.42 -7.54 -20.78
N ASP A 70 -14.38 -6.67 -21.11
CA ASP A 70 -14.10 -5.46 -21.88
C ASP A 70 -13.26 -4.45 -21.08
N ALA A 71 -12.69 -3.43 -21.75
CA ALA A 71 -11.78 -2.48 -21.12
C ALA A 71 -12.41 -1.68 -19.96
N VAL A 72 -13.72 -1.41 -19.98
CA VAL A 72 -14.41 -0.69 -18.90
C VAL A 72 -14.59 -1.61 -17.70
N THR A 73 -15.12 -2.82 -17.94
CA THR A 73 -15.34 -3.83 -16.89
C THR A 73 -14.03 -4.23 -16.20
N ALA A 74 -12.97 -4.50 -16.96
CA ALA A 74 -11.65 -4.81 -16.42
C ALA A 74 -11.06 -3.65 -15.58
N TYR A 75 -11.33 -2.40 -15.95
CA TYR A 75 -10.90 -1.24 -15.15
C TYR A 75 -11.71 -1.11 -13.85
N GLU A 76 -13.02 -1.38 -13.92
CA GLU A 76 -13.91 -1.39 -12.76
C GLU A 76 -13.51 -2.45 -11.73
N GLN A 77 -13.12 -3.64 -12.17
CA GLN A 77 -12.68 -4.74 -11.31
C GLN A 77 -11.25 -4.58 -10.77
N SER A 78 -10.41 -3.77 -11.43
CA SER A 78 -9.03 -3.51 -11.02
C SER A 78 -8.90 -2.17 -10.27
N CYS A 79 -8.60 -1.08 -10.97
CA CYS A 79 -8.29 0.21 -10.36
C CYS A 79 -9.46 0.82 -9.60
N GLU A 80 -10.67 0.78 -10.17
CA GLU A 80 -11.84 1.34 -9.50
C GLU A 80 -12.16 0.56 -8.22
N ASN A 81 -11.99 -0.77 -8.24
CA ASN A 81 -12.22 -1.63 -7.09
C ASN A 81 -11.23 -1.36 -5.95
N VAL A 82 -9.92 -1.37 -6.28
CA VAL A 82 -8.83 -1.14 -5.33
C VAL A 82 -8.92 0.24 -4.70
N THR A 83 -9.11 1.29 -5.51
CA THR A 83 -9.17 2.68 -5.03
C THR A 83 -10.53 3.07 -4.46
N GLY A 84 -11.57 2.25 -4.68
CA GLY A 84 -12.95 2.53 -4.31
C GLY A 84 -13.45 1.60 -3.20
N PRO A 85 -14.29 0.60 -3.50
CA PRO A 85 -14.93 -0.25 -2.49
C PRO A 85 -13.93 -0.94 -1.56
N ILE A 86 -12.81 -1.47 -2.06
CA ILE A 86 -11.81 -2.14 -1.20
C ILE A 86 -11.20 -1.12 -0.22
N ALA A 87 -10.68 0.00 -0.71
CA ALA A 87 -10.11 1.06 0.14
C ALA A 87 -11.13 1.57 1.18
N ARG A 88 -12.39 1.78 0.78
CA ARG A 88 -13.46 2.22 1.70
C ARG A 88 -13.75 1.20 2.78
N THR A 89 -13.81 -0.09 2.46
CA THR A 89 -14.02 -1.14 3.46
C THR A 89 -12.86 -1.20 4.45
N ILE A 90 -11.61 -1.16 3.97
CA ILE A 90 -10.42 -1.17 4.84
C ILE A 90 -10.40 0.08 5.73
N SER A 91 -10.70 1.25 5.16
CA SER A 91 -10.74 2.51 5.90
C SER A 91 -11.75 2.43 7.06
N ARG A 92 -12.97 1.94 6.81
CA ARG A 92 -14.07 1.96 7.78
C ARG A 92 -14.04 0.82 8.78
N ALA A 93 -13.72 -0.39 8.33
CA ALA A 93 -13.91 -1.63 9.08
C ALA A 93 -12.63 -2.47 9.22
N GLY A 94 -11.53 -2.05 8.58
CA GLY A 94 -10.23 -2.71 8.65
C GLY A 94 -10.04 -3.81 7.61
N LEU A 95 -8.82 -4.39 7.60
CA LEU A 95 -8.39 -5.37 6.59
C LEU A 95 -9.26 -6.64 6.60
N ARG A 96 -9.62 -7.13 7.79
CA ARG A 96 -10.39 -8.37 7.94
C ARG A 96 -11.80 -8.28 7.34
N ALA A 97 -12.44 -7.12 7.46
CA ALA A 97 -13.80 -6.89 6.98
C ALA A 97 -13.93 -7.12 5.47
N VAL A 98 -12.86 -6.85 4.70
CA VAL A 98 -12.84 -7.12 3.24
C VAL A 98 -13.12 -8.58 2.92
N ARG A 99 -12.66 -9.51 3.77
CA ARG A 99 -12.88 -10.96 3.63
C ARG A 99 -14.19 -11.41 4.28
N GLU A 100 -14.49 -10.86 5.46
CA GLU A 100 -15.66 -11.26 6.26
C GLU A 100 -16.99 -10.85 5.62
N ASP A 101 -17.02 -9.72 4.91
CA ASP A 101 -18.23 -9.19 4.27
C ASP A 101 -18.56 -9.89 2.93
N LEU A 102 -17.64 -10.72 2.41
CA LEU A 102 -17.86 -11.52 1.20
C LEU A 102 -18.76 -12.74 1.49
N ASP A 103 -19.58 -13.10 0.50
CA ASP A 103 -20.30 -14.38 0.51
C ASP A 103 -19.34 -15.58 0.42
N THR A 104 -19.86 -16.80 0.59
CA THR A 104 -19.02 -18.01 0.66
C THR A 104 -18.18 -18.22 -0.59
N THR A 105 -18.77 -18.05 -1.78
CA THR A 105 -18.10 -18.26 -3.06
C THR A 105 -17.04 -17.20 -3.30
N ALA A 106 -17.37 -15.93 -3.03
CA ALA A 106 -16.45 -14.81 -3.17
C ALA A 106 -15.30 -14.90 -2.15
N ARG A 107 -15.57 -15.35 -0.91
CA ARG A 107 -14.54 -15.57 0.11
C ARG A 107 -13.54 -16.65 -0.32
N GLU A 108 -13.99 -17.73 -0.96
CA GLU A 108 -13.08 -18.74 -1.49
C GLU A 108 -12.14 -18.17 -2.57
N VAL A 109 -12.63 -17.25 -3.42
CA VAL A 109 -11.79 -16.56 -4.41
C VAL A 109 -10.78 -15.63 -3.72
N PHE A 110 -11.22 -14.86 -2.73
CA PHE A 110 -10.33 -14.02 -1.91
C PHE A 110 -9.24 -14.87 -1.25
N ASP A 111 -9.61 -15.99 -0.63
CA ASP A 111 -8.69 -16.84 0.13
C ASP A 111 -7.59 -17.42 -0.76
N ARG A 112 -7.94 -17.90 -1.95
CA ARG A 112 -6.95 -18.41 -2.91
C ARG A 112 -6.04 -17.30 -3.43
N ALA A 113 -6.60 -16.16 -3.82
CA ALA A 113 -5.82 -15.01 -4.28
C ALA A 113 -4.87 -14.50 -3.19
N HIS A 114 -5.38 -14.33 -1.97
CA HIS A 114 -4.60 -13.82 -0.84
C HIS A 114 -3.41 -14.72 -0.52
N THR A 115 -3.66 -16.03 -0.35
CA THR A 115 -2.61 -16.99 0.01
C THR A 115 -1.60 -17.18 -1.11
N ALA A 116 -2.01 -17.12 -2.39
CA ALA A 116 -1.10 -17.20 -3.53
C ALA A 116 -0.22 -15.94 -3.70
N THR A 117 -0.74 -14.75 -3.37
CA THR A 117 -0.02 -13.48 -3.53
C THR A 117 0.91 -13.14 -2.37
N TYR A 118 0.59 -13.57 -1.14
CA TYR A 118 1.33 -13.17 0.07
C TYR A 118 2.85 -13.41 -0.03
N GLY A 119 3.28 -14.62 -0.39
CA GLY A 119 4.69 -14.98 -0.49
C GLY A 119 5.46 -14.13 -1.52
N PRO A 120 5.04 -14.12 -2.79
CA PRO A 120 5.66 -13.28 -3.82
C PRO A 120 5.71 -11.79 -3.46
N ALA A 121 4.66 -11.26 -2.81
CA ALA A 121 4.65 -9.88 -2.33
C ALA A 121 5.71 -9.66 -1.23
N ARG A 122 5.78 -10.57 -0.25
CA ARG A 122 6.72 -10.54 0.88
C ARG A 122 8.17 -10.52 0.39
N GLU A 123 8.51 -11.34 -0.61
CA GLU A 123 9.84 -11.40 -1.21
C GLU A 123 10.28 -10.05 -1.81
N ILE A 124 9.40 -9.43 -2.60
CA ILE A 124 9.71 -8.13 -3.21
C ILE A 124 9.83 -7.03 -2.15
N VAL A 125 8.92 -7.02 -1.17
CA VAL A 125 8.96 -6.00 -0.10
C VAL A 125 10.22 -6.15 0.76
N ALA A 126 10.64 -7.37 1.07
CA ALA A 126 11.89 -7.64 1.77
C ALA A 126 13.12 -7.15 0.96
N GLU A 127 13.16 -7.41 -0.35
CA GLU A 127 14.23 -6.92 -1.25
C GLU A 127 14.28 -5.39 -1.26
N ILE A 128 13.12 -4.73 -1.35
CA ILE A 128 13.01 -3.27 -1.28
C ILE A 128 13.55 -2.78 0.07
N TYR A 129 13.15 -3.42 1.17
CA TYR A 129 13.58 -3.02 2.52
C TYR A 129 15.09 -3.13 2.67
N ASP A 130 15.70 -4.23 2.26
CA ASP A 130 17.14 -4.44 2.35
C ASP A 130 17.92 -3.36 1.60
N GLU A 131 17.51 -3.02 0.37
CA GLU A 131 18.15 -1.97 -0.41
C GLU A 131 17.99 -0.56 0.21
N VAL A 132 16.88 -0.31 0.88
CA VAL A 132 16.66 0.97 1.57
C VAL A 132 17.48 1.04 2.85
N ALA A 133 17.51 -0.05 3.62
CA ALA A 133 18.22 -0.15 4.88
C ALA A 133 19.75 -0.07 4.70
N ASP A 134 20.31 -0.68 3.65
CA ASP A 134 21.73 -0.64 3.33
C ASP A 134 22.18 0.65 2.60
N GLY A 135 21.22 1.47 2.14
CA GLY A 135 21.44 2.76 1.48
C GLY A 135 21.71 2.67 -0.04
N SER A 136 21.71 1.49 -0.64
CA SER A 136 21.84 1.30 -2.08
C SER A 136 20.67 1.92 -2.85
N GLY A 137 19.45 1.79 -2.33
CA GLY A 137 18.24 2.41 -2.86
C GLY A 137 18.35 3.94 -2.88
N LEU A 138 18.85 4.54 -1.78
CA LEU A 138 19.11 5.99 -1.68
C LEU A 138 20.17 6.45 -2.66
N ARG A 139 21.27 5.70 -2.77
CA ARG A 139 22.34 5.99 -3.74
C ARG A 139 21.81 5.98 -5.17
N SER A 140 20.95 5.02 -5.51
CA SER A 140 20.31 4.92 -6.83
C SER A 140 19.48 6.16 -7.15
N VAL A 141 18.67 6.66 -6.21
CA VAL A 141 17.89 7.91 -6.35
C VAL A 141 18.80 9.12 -6.59
N ILE A 142 19.86 9.28 -5.80
CA ILE A 142 20.82 10.39 -5.98
C ILE A 142 21.45 10.37 -7.37
N LEU A 143 21.80 9.19 -7.87
CA LEU A 143 22.37 9.05 -9.22
C LEU A 143 21.31 9.31 -10.31
N ALA A 144 20.05 8.93 -10.06
CA ALA A 144 18.94 9.21 -10.97
C ALA A 144 18.65 10.72 -11.06
N GLU A 145 18.62 11.46 -9.94
CA GLU A 145 18.47 12.91 -9.95
C GLU A 145 19.52 13.60 -10.81
N ARG A 146 20.79 13.16 -10.75
CA ARG A 146 21.85 13.68 -11.61
C ARG A 146 21.59 13.42 -13.10
N ARG A 147 21.01 12.27 -13.44
CA ARG A 147 20.60 11.97 -14.83
C ARG A 147 19.42 12.84 -15.24
N LEU A 148 18.45 13.06 -14.35
CA LEU A 148 17.27 13.88 -14.61
C LEU A 148 17.59 15.38 -14.75
N GLY A 149 18.73 15.85 -14.25
CA GLY A 149 19.25 17.18 -14.58
C GLY A 149 19.53 17.41 -16.07
N LYS A 150 19.56 16.34 -16.89
CA LYS A 150 19.79 16.41 -18.35
C LYS A 150 18.61 15.96 -19.20
N ARG A 151 17.59 15.33 -18.60
CA ARG A 151 16.43 14.78 -19.31
C ARG A 151 15.24 14.65 -18.37
N GLU A 152 14.05 14.85 -18.89
CA GLU A 152 12.84 14.65 -18.10
C GLU A 152 12.55 13.16 -17.86
N MET A 153 11.81 12.89 -16.80
CA MET A 153 11.29 11.55 -16.52
C MET A 153 10.04 11.32 -17.38
N SER A 154 9.98 10.18 -18.06
CA SER A 154 8.80 9.78 -18.84
C SER A 154 7.56 9.61 -17.96
N ARG A 155 6.38 9.95 -18.50
CA ARG A 155 5.07 9.69 -17.89
C ARG A 155 4.69 8.21 -18.02
N ILE A 156 3.81 7.72 -17.13
CA ILE A 156 3.41 6.31 -17.09
C ILE A 156 1.93 6.03 -17.43
N GLY A 157 1.12 7.07 -17.69
CA GLY A 157 -0.29 6.93 -18.08
C GLY A 157 -0.54 6.48 -19.53
N GLY A 158 0.37 5.72 -20.14
CA GLY A 158 0.35 5.36 -21.57
C GLY A 158 -0.27 4.00 -21.91
N SER A 159 -0.53 3.15 -20.92
CA SER A 159 -1.11 1.82 -21.14
C SER A 159 -2.59 1.89 -21.58
N PRO A 160 -3.13 0.83 -22.22
CA PRO A 160 -4.55 0.76 -22.59
C PRO A 160 -5.52 0.91 -21.42
N MET A 161 -5.09 0.57 -20.20
CA MET A 161 -5.88 0.67 -18.98
C MET A 161 -6.30 2.12 -18.70
N TRP A 162 -5.35 3.06 -18.73
CA TRP A 162 -5.62 4.47 -18.40
C TRP A 162 -6.58 5.14 -19.38
N ALA A 163 -6.67 4.65 -20.62
CA ALA A 163 -7.67 5.09 -21.59
C ALA A 163 -9.11 4.65 -21.24
N ALA A 164 -9.28 3.57 -20.46
CA ALA A 164 -10.57 3.17 -19.92
C ALA A 164 -10.99 4.02 -18.72
N GLY A 165 -10.05 4.47 -17.89
CA GLY A 165 -10.32 5.24 -16.68
C GLY A 165 -11.21 6.45 -16.90
N LYS A 166 -10.96 7.27 -17.92
CA LYS A 166 -11.80 8.44 -18.23
C LYS A 166 -13.27 8.07 -18.48
N ARG A 167 -13.52 6.93 -19.11
CA ARG A 167 -14.87 6.43 -19.40
C ARG A 167 -15.56 5.92 -18.14
N VAL A 168 -14.83 5.20 -17.27
CA VAL A 168 -15.34 4.74 -15.97
C VAL A 168 -15.69 5.93 -15.07
N ARG A 169 -14.79 6.91 -14.95
CA ARG A 169 -15.02 8.11 -14.13
C ARG A 169 -16.25 8.91 -14.55
N ALA A 170 -16.52 8.99 -15.85
CA ALA A 170 -17.69 9.68 -16.38
C ALA A 170 -19.02 8.99 -16.02
N ARG A 171 -18.99 7.70 -15.63
CA ARG A 171 -20.15 6.88 -15.26
C ARG A 171 -20.25 6.61 -13.77
N ARG A 172 -19.36 7.21 -12.96
CA ARG A 172 -19.43 7.07 -11.50
C ARG A 172 -20.78 7.57 -10.98
N ALA A 173 -21.22 6.97 -9.88
CA ALA A 173 -22.54 7.18 -9.27
C ALA A 173 -23.75 6.67 -10.09
N GLU A 174 -23.56 6.09 -11.28
CA GLU A 174 -24.63 5.34 -11.96
C GLU A 174 -24.98 4.04 -11.22
N ARG A 175 -23.99 3.41 -10.57
CA ARG A 175 -24.15 2.23 -9.70
C ARG A 175 -23.03 2.14 -8.67
N GLU A 176 -23.28 1.44 -7.56
CA GLU A 176 -22.23 1.03 -6.64
C GLU A 176 -21.54 -0.24 -7.15
N LEU A 177 -20.21 -0.27 -7.08
CA LEU A 177 -19.42 -1.45 -7.42
C LEU A 177 -19.21 -2.31 -6.18
N PRO A 178 -19.54 -3.61 -6.21
CA PRO A 178 -19.20 -4.52 -5.14
C PRO A 178 -17.67 -4.71 -5.06
N VAL A 179 -17.19 -5.19 -3.92
CA VAL A 179 -15.80 -5.64 -3.79
C VAL A 179 -15.56 -6.81 -4.74
N ASP A 180 -14.54 -6.70 -5.59
CA ASP A 180 -14.06 -7.82 -6.39
C ASP A 180 -13.16 -8.70 -5.51
N PRO A 181 -13.51 -9.98 -5.29
CA PRO A 181 -12.81 -10.82 -4.32
C PRO A 181 -11.37 -11.15 -4.74
N PHE A 182 -11.10 -11.27 -6.03
CA PHE A 182 -9.76 -11.59 -6.52
C PHE A 182 -8.83 -10.38 -6.36
N ALA A 183 -9.27 -9.22 -6.82
CA ALA A 183 -8.55 -7.96 -6.63
C ALA A 183 -8.31 -7.66 -5.14
N ALA A 184 -9.33 -7.90 -4.30
CA ALA A 184 -9.22 -7.74 -2.86
C ALA A 184 -8.19 -8.68 -2.24
N GLY A 185 -8.16 -9.96 -2.63
CA GLY A 185 -7.17 -10.92 -2.13
C GLY A 185 -5.74 -10.52 -2.47
N VAL A 186 -5.48 -10.15 -3.73
CA VAL A 186 -4.16 -9.67 -4.19
C VAL A 186 -3.72 -8.42 -3.43
N PHE A 187 -4.62 -7.45 -3.29
CA PHE A 187 -4.32 -6.17 -2.66
C PHE A 187 -4.06 -6.32 -1.15
N VAL A 188 -4.94 -7.02 -0.43
CA VAL A 188 -4.82 -7.24 1.01
C VAL A 188 -3.63 -8.12 1.36
N ALA A 189 -3.29 -9.11 0.52
CA ALA A 189 -2.07 -9.90 0.71
C ALA A 189 -0.81 -9.05 0.60
N THR A 190 -0.77 -8.11 -0.36
CA THR A 190 0.36 -7.19 -0.52
C THR A 190 0.48 -6.22 0.67
N MET A 191 -0.65 -5.69 1.16
CA MET A 191 -0.68 -4.90 2.41
C MET A 191 -0.15 -5.69 3.59
N THR A 192 -0.63 -6.93 3.77
CA THR A 192 -0.24 -7.81 4.88
C THR A 192 1.24 -8.16 4.81
N ALA A 193 1.76 -8.46 3.61
CA ALA A 193 3.18 -8.74 3.40
C ALA A 193 4.09 -7.56 3.76
N GLN A 194 3.67 -6.31 3.52
CA GLN A 194 4.41 -5.12 3.96
C GLN A 194 4.32 -4.90 5.47
N VAL A 195 3.13 -5.07 6.05
CA VAL A 195 2.93 -5.00 7.50
C VAL A 195 3.86 -5.97 8.23
N ASP A 196 3.97 -7.20 7.74
CA ASP A 196 4.84 -8.23 8.32
C ASP A 196 6.32 -7.86 8.16
N GLU A 197 6.73 -7.26 7.04
CA GLU A 197 8.12 -6.77 6.86
C GLU A 197 8.44 -5.78 7.96
N PHE A 198 7.60 -4.78 8.13
CA PHE A 198 7.89 -3.72 9.08
C PHE A 198 7.85 -4.25 10.52
N ALA A 199 6.96 -5.20 10.83
CA ALA A 199 6.93 -5.87 12.13
C ALA A 199 8.22 -6.66 12.41
N GLU A 200 8.69 -7.47 11.45
CA GLU A 200 9.94 -8.23 11.56
C GLU A 200 11.18 -7.32 11.67
N ARG A 201 11.15 -6.16 11.02
CA ARG A 201 12.21 -5.15 11.09
C ARG A 201 12.14 -4.27 12.34
N GLY A 202 11.15 -4.48 13.21
CA GLY A 202 11.05 -3.84 14.52
C GLY A 202 10.46 -2.43 14.50
N HIS A 203 9.71 -2.07 13.45
CA HIS A 203 8.96 -0.82 13.43
C HIS A 203 7.86 -0.81 14.50
N SER A 204 7.49 0.38 14.96
CA SER A 204 6.38 0.52 15.91
C SER A 204 5.03 0.27 15.22
N TRP A 205 4.06 -0.32 15.91
CA TRP A 205 2.73 -0.54 15.33
C TRP A 205 2.06 0.73 14.81
N SER A 206 2.27 1.89 15.44
CA SER A 206 1.78 3.16 14.91
C SER A 206 2.38 3.50 13.55
N GLU A 207 3.68 3.26 13.35
CA GLU A 207 4.32 3.48 12.06
C GLU A 207 3.84 2.44 11.04
N ILE A 208 3.81 1.16 11.41
CA ILE A 208 3.37 0.06 10.54
C ILE A 208 1.99 0.32 9.93
N VAL A 209 0.99 0.64 10.76
CA VAL A 209 -0.38 0.84 10.27
C VAL A 209 -0.56 2.15 9.49
N ASN A 210 0.22 3.19 9.80
CA ASN A 210 0.17 4.43 9.02
C ASN A 210 0.77 4.24 7.64
N GLU A 211 1.98 3.69 7.58
CA GLU A 211 2.81 3.57 6.36
C GLU A 211 2.38 2.42 5.44
N SER A 212 1.48 1.55 5.90
CA SER A 212 1.04 0.38 5.12
C SER A 212 -0.47 0.30 4.88
N VAL A 213 -1.27 1.02 5.68
CA VAL A 213 -2.74 0.90 5.60
C VAL A 213 -3.41 2.27 5.58
N ILE A 214 -3.28 3.07 6.65
CA ILE A 214 -4.05 4.32 6.83
C ILE A 214 -3.70 5.31 5.73
N GLU A 215 -2.41 5.53 5.46
CA GLU A 215 -2.01 6.47 4.40
C GLU A 215 -2.49 6.01 3.02
N ALA A 216 -2.43 4.72 2.74
CA ALA A 216 -2.97 4.17 1.50
C ALA A 216 -4.47 4.48 1.39
N VAL A 217 -5.29 4.08 2.36
CA VAL A 217 -6.76 4.10 2.22
C VAL A 217 -7.43 5.43 2.54
N ASP A 218 -6.81 6.28 3.36
CA ASP A 218 -7.39 7.55 3.79
C ASP A 218 -6.79 8.77 3.07
N SER A 219 -5.62 8.63 2.42
CA SER A 219 -4.93 9.72 1.73
C SER A 219 -4.72 9.44 0.24
N LEU A 220 -3.95 8.40 -0.08
CA LEU A 220 -3.45 8.19 -1.43
C LEU A 220 -4.51 7.60 -2.37
N LEU A 221 -5.15 6.50 -1.99
CA LEU A 221 -6.16 5.84 -2.82
C LEU A 221 -7.38 6.75 -3.12
N PRO A 222 -7.89 7.60 -2.20
CA PRO A 222 -8.89 8.60 -2.54
C PRO A 222 -8.44 9.57 -3.64
N TYR A 223 -7.18 10.00 -3.61
CA TYR A 223 -6.60 10.85 -4.66
C TYR A 223 -6.45 10.09 -5.99
N MET A 224 -5.92 8.87 -5.95
CA MET A 224 -5.83 7.99 -7.12
C MET A 224 -7.21 7.70 -7.70
N HIS A 225 -8.23 7.53 -6.86
CA HIS A 225 -9.60 7.35 -7.28
C HIS A 225 -10.06 8.57 -8.06
N ALA A 226 -9.87 9.78 -7.53
CA ALA A 226 -10.29 11.01 -8.21
C ALA A 226 -9.57 11.26 -9.55
N ARG A 227 -8.25 11.00 -9.61
CA ARG A 227 -7.38 11.50 -10.70
C ARG A 227 -6.62 10.45 -11.50
N ASP A 228 -6.77 9.16 -11.20
CA ASP A 228 -5.97 8.00 -11.63
C ASP A 228 -4.65 7.79 -10.88
N VAL A 229 -4.30 6.50 -10.72
CA VAL A 229 -3.04 6.08 -10.10
C VAL A 229 -1.84 6.62 -10.88
N ALA A 230 -1.85 6.52 -12.21
CA ALA A 230 -0.76 7.05 -13.05
C ALA A 230 -0.55 8.57 -12.89
N HIS A 231 -1.62 9.33 -12.65
CA HIS A 231 -1.52 10.76 -12.34
C HIS A 231 -0.86 10.98 -10.98
N MET A 232 -1.31 10.26 -9.95
CA MET A 232 -0.73 10.38 -8.62
C MET A 232 0.76 10.04 -8.63
N VAL A 233 1.17 8.97 -9.34
CA VAL A 233 2.57 8.63 -9.48
C VAL A 233 3.36 9.79 -10.08
N ASP A 234 2.91 10.42 -11.17
CA ASP A 234 3.63 11.52 -11.82
C ASP A 234 3.74 12.79 -10.95
N ASP A 235 2.84 12.96 -9.99
CA ASP A 235 2.70 14.16 -9.14
C ASP A 235 3.30 13.98 -7.72
N CYS A 236 3.67 12.75 -7.33
CA CYS A 236 4.44 12.49 -6.12
C CYS A 236 5.89 13.02 -6.20
N SER A 237 6.62 12.90 -5.08
CA SER A 237 8.03 13.25 -4.98
C SER A 237 8.87 12.54 -6.04
N ARG A 238 10.03 13.10 -6.40
CA ARG A 238 10.93 12.44 -7.36
C ARG A 238 11.43 11.08 -6.85
N THR A 239 11.64 10.94 -5.54
CA THR A 239 12.01 9.68 -4.90
C THR A 239 10.92 8.62 -5.13
N ALA A 240 9.65 8.96 -4.85
CA ALA A 240 8.50 8.09 -5.06
C ALA A 240 8.37 7.68 -6.53
N ARG A 241 8.43 8.67 -7.43
CA ARG A 241 8.34 8.48 -8.88
C ARG A 241 9.39 7.51 -9.43
N LEU A 242 10.62 7.64 -8.95
CA LEU A 242 11.74 6.76 -9.30
C LEU A 242 11.55 5.37 -8.67
N GLY A 243 11.08 5.33 -7.42
CA GLY A 243 10.74 4.11 -6.70
C GLY A 243 9.72 3.27 -7.46
N THR A 244 8.56 3.84 -7.77
CA THR A 244 7.50 3.18 -8.57
C THR A 244 8.02 2.67 -9.90
N ARG A 245 8.76 3.48 -10.67
CA ARG A 245 9.26 3.06 -11.98
C ARG A 245 10.31 1.95 -11.93
N ARG A 246 10.99 1.79 -10.80
CA ARG A 246 11.98 0.72 -10.60
C ARG A 246 11.33 -0.56 -10.07
N TRP A 247 10.48 -0.42 -9.07
CA TRP A 247 9.97 -1.55 -8.29
C TRP A 247 8.58 -2.00 -8.71
N GLY A 248 7.73 -1.07 -9.14
CA GLY A 248 6.38 -1.34 -9.63
C GLY A 248 6.33 -2.49 -10.63
N PRO A 249 7.12 -2.48 -11.73
CA PRO A 249 7.14 -3.56 -12.72
C PRO A 249 7.55 -4.95 -12.20
N ARG A 250 8.15 -5.04 -10.99
CA ARG A 250 8.51 -6.33 -10.38
C ARG A 250 7.28 -7.05 -9.83
N PHE A 251 6.27 -6.33 -9.35
CA PHE A 251 5.06 -6.91 -8.78
C PHE A 251 4.21 -7.68 -9.82
N PRO A 252 3.87 -7.14 -11.01
CA PRO A 252 3.19 -7.87 -12.07
C PRO A 252 3.96 -9.09 -12.51
N ALA A 253 5.29 -8.96 -12.67
CA ALA A 253 6.13 -10.07 -13.07
C ALA A 253 6.00 -11.24 -12.08
N ALA A 254 6.04 -10.97 -10.77
CA ALA A 254 5.84 -12.00 -9.77
C ALA A 254 4.39 -12.50 -9.71
N TYR A 255 3.40 -11.62 -9.85
CA TYR A 255 2.01 -11.99 -9.70
C TYR A 255 1.50 -12.78 -10.89
N GLU A 256 1.74 -12.33 -12.11
CA GLU A 256 1.31 -13.02 -13.32
C GLU A 256 2.04 -14.35 -13.54
N GLN A 257 3.31 -14.46 -13.11
CA GLN A 257 4.11 -15.68 -13.32
C GLN A 257 3.96 -16.70 -12.18
N ILE A 258 3.65 -16.25 -10.96
CA ILE A 258 3.66 -17.09 -9.76
C ILE A 258 2.29 -17.07 -9.08
N ALA A 259 1.82 -15.90 -8.64
CA ALA A 259 0.63 -15.82 -7.78
C ALA A 259 -0.68 -16.18 -8.53
N PHE A 260 -0.94 -15.59 -9.69
CA PHE A 260 -2.18 -15.79 -10.43
C PHE A 260 -2.36 -17.25 -10.89
N PRO A 261 -1.34 -17.95 -11.44
CA PRO A 261 -1.46 -19.37 -11.71
C PRO A 261 -1.72 -20.22 -10.45
N VAL A 262 -1.07 -19.89 -9.33
CA VAL A 262 -1.23 -20.62 -8.06
C VAL A 262 -2.61 -20.38 -7.42
N SER A 263 -3.26 -19.25 -7.71
CA SER A 263 -4.60 -18.92 -7.19
C SER A 263 -5.73 -19.84 -7.69
N GLU A 264 -5.45 -20.73 -8.63
CA GLU A 264 -6.37 -21.80 -9.04
C GLU A 264 -6.34 -23.00 -8.07
N LEU A 265 -5.34 -23.07 -7.18
CA LEU A 265 -5.18 -24.13 -6.18
C LEU A 265 -5.89 -23.78 -4.86
N PRO A 266 -6.23 -24.78 -4.02
CA PRO A 266 -6.81 -24.54 -2.71
C PRO A 266 -5.95 -23.61 -1.85
N ALA A 267 -6.61 -22.71 -1.10
CA ALA A 267 -5.94 -21.73 -0.25
C ALA A 267 -5.17 -22.40 0.91
N ASP A 268 -4.05 -21.79 1.30
CA ASP A 268 -3.28 -22.23 2.46
C ASP A 268 -3.96 -21.84 3.77
N SER A 269 -4.51 -22.85 4.45
CA SER A 269 -5.19 -22.67 5.76
C SER A 269 -4.31 -22.04 6.85
N ALA A 270 -2.99 -22.24 6.83
CA ALA A 270 -2.08 -21.66 7.81
C ALA A 270 -1.93 -20.15 7.60
N LEU A 271 -1.79 -19.71 6.34
CA LEU A 271 -1.74 -18.30 5.98
C LEU A 271 -3.07 -17.59 6.28
N LEU A 272 -4.21 -18.26 6.04
CA LEU A 272 -5.52 -17.71 6.41
C LEU A 272 -5.69 -17.56 7.92
N THR A 273 -5.26 -18.56 8.69
CA THR A 273 -5.29 -18.50 10.16
C THR A 273 -4.40 -17.38 10.68
N ALA A 274 -3.21 -17.20 10.08
CA ALA A 274 -2.30 -16.11 10.41
C ALA A 274 -2.94 -14.74 10.10
N PHE A 275 -3.59 -14.60 8.94
CA PHE A 275 -4.34 -13.39 8.58
C PHE A 275 -5.49 -13.12 9.57
N ASP A 276 -6.32 -14.12 9.87
CA ASP A 276 -7.48 -13.99 10.77
C ASP A 276 -7.10 -13.67 12.21
N THR A 277 -5.87 -13.98 12.64
CA THR A 277 -5.37 -13.69 14.00
C THR A 277 -4.33 -12.57 14.04
N HIS A 278 -4.13 -11.88 12.91
CA HIS A 278 -3.03 -10.94 12.78
C HIS A 278 -3.16 -9.73 13.73
N PRO A 279 -2.10 -9.37 14.51
CA PRO A 279 -2.15 -8.25 15.45
C PRO A 279 -2.37 -6.88 14.80
N ALA A 280 -2.14 -6.74 13.49
CA ALA A 280 -2.42 -5.50 12.77
C ALA A 280 -3.90 -5.10 12.82
N HIS A 281 -4.83 -6.06 12.94
CA HIS A 281 -6.26 -5.75 13.03
C HIS A 281 -6.57 -4.94 14.30
N GLU A 282 -6.00 -5.34 15.44
CA GLU A 282 -6.15 -4.61 16.71
C GLU A 282 -5.43 -3.25 16.67
N ALA A 283 -4.21 -3.21 16.13
CA ALA A 283 -3.45 -1.96 15.98
C ALA A 283 -4.20 -0.95 15.09
N LEU A 284 -4.76 -1.42 13.97
CA LEU A 284 -5.54 -0.59 13.05
C LEU A 284 -6.84 -0.10 13.70
N ALA A 285 -7.56 -0.95 14.42
CA ALA A 285 -8.75 -0.57 15.17
C ALA A 285 -8.45 0.46 16.27
N ALA A 286 -7.28 0.37 16.92
CA ALA A 286 -6.82 1.37 17.88
C ALA A 286 -6.50 2.71 17.20
N ALA A 287 -5.78 2.69 16.07
CA ALA A 287 -5.44 3.88 15.30
C ALA A 287 -6.68 4.54 14.66
N ALA A 288 -7.67 3.75 14.24
CA ALA A 288 -8.92 4.25 13.65
C ALA A 288 -9.69 5.20 14.60
N LYS A 289 -9.59 5.00 15.92
CA LYS A 289 -10.21 5.87 16.94
C LYS A 289 -9.59 7.29 16.98
N LEU A 290 -8.41 7.47 16.37
CA LEU A 290 -7.67 8.73 16.34
C LEU A 290 -7.78 9.43 14.97
N ARG A 291 -8.51 8.85 14.02
CA ARG A 291 -8.69 9.42 12.68
C ARG A 291 -9.55 10.69 12.73
N PRO A 292 -9.35 11.63 11.79
CA PRO A 292 -10.27 12.75 11.64
C PRO A 292 -11.69 12.24 11.36
N SER A 293 -12.70 12.98 11.80
CA SER A 293 -14.12 12.64 11.59
C SER A 293 -14.62 12.97 10.17
N VAL A 294 -13.71 13.35 9.27
CA VAL A 294 -14.01 13.78 7.90
C VAL A 294 -13.06 13.08 6.95
N ASP A 295 -13.62 12.50 5.89
CA ASP A 295 -12.83 11.90 4.81
C ASP A 295 -12.18 13.00 3.95
N ILE A 296 -11.02 12.71 3.39
CA ILE A 296 -10.38 13.63 2.44
C ILE A 296 -11.27 13.77 1.20
N PHE A 297 -11.57 15.01 0.84
CA PHE A 297 -12.26 15.35 -0.40
C PHE A 297 -11.25 15.77 -1.46
N VAL A 298 -11.20 15.02 -2.57
CA VAL A 298 -10.42 15.36 -3.75
C VAL A 298 -11.38 15.65 -4.90
N ALA A 299 -11.36 16.88 -5.40
CA ALA A 299 -12.19 17.34 -6.51
C ALA A 299 -11.69 16.83 -7.87
#